data_AF-A0A2V7RXN9-F1
#
_entry.id   AF-A0A2V7RXN9-F1
#
_cell.length_a   1.000
_cell.length_b   1.000
_cell.length_c   1.000
_cell.angle_alpha   90.00
_cell.angle_beta   90.00
_cell.angle_gamma   90.00
#
_symmetry.space_group_name_H-M   'P 1'
#
loop_
_entity.id
_entity.type
_entity.pdbx_description
1 polymer ?
#
loop_
_entity_poly.entity_id
_entity_poly.type
_entity_poly.pdbx_seq_one_letter_code
_entity_poly.pdbx_strand_id
1 'polypeptide(L)'
;MYSRIEWQNNPASAQRTQIEPLWYGYYSALSSANDVLKAVRVNNVFKGPNRMVETMAVLVQALSLSGIALNYDQGFIVTDSTPVDANGSPIVTFKAASVLRDTALAKLDEAIALATANTFTVPGDFFGSPAVSYTNTSIAQIANTMAARTLAYFPRNSTQNAAVDW
;
A
#
# COMPACT_ATOMS: atom_id res chain seq x y z
N MET A 1 33.71 -7.66 6.09
CA MET A 1 32.45 -7.15 5.50
C MET A 1 32.26 -7.91 4.19
N TYR A 2 31.23 -8.76 4.08
CA TYR A 2 30.99 -9.51 2.83
C TYR A 2 30.58 -8.53 1.72
N SER A 3 31.13 -8.69 0.52
CA SER A 3 30.68 -7.94 -0.64
C SER A 3 29.20 -8.23 -0.87
N ARG A 4 28.38 -7.18 -1.02
CA ARG A 4 26.99 -7.37 -1.47
C ARG A 4 27.05 -7.98 -2.86
N ILE A 5 26.47 -9.17 -3.01
CA ILE A 5 26.31 -9.80 -4.32
C ILE A 5 25.15 -9.08 -5.00
N GLU A 6 25.35 -8.69 -6.26
CA GLU A 6 24.31 -8.04 -7.04
C GLU A 6 23.11 -8.99 -7.25
N TRP A 7 21.92 -8.40 -7.29
CA TRP A 7 20.72 -9.17 -7.59
C TRP A 7 20.75 -9.65 -9.04
N GLN A 8 20.59 -10.96 -9.24
CA GLN A 8 20.52 -11.55 -10.58
C GLN A 8 19.13 -11.33 -11.17
N ASN A 9 18.98 -10.27 -11.98
CA ASN A 9 17.74 -9.97 -12.69
C ASN A 9 17.54 -10.89 -13.90
N ASN A 10 17.40 -12.20 -13.64
CA ASN A 10 17.22 -13.24 -14.64
C ASN A 10 16.04 -14.14 -14.22
N PRO A 11 15.03 -14.36 -15.08
CA PRO A 11 13.90 -15.26 -14.78
C PRO A 11 14.30 -16.74 -14.58
N ALA A 12 15.53 -17.13 -14.94
CA ALA A 12 16.08 -18.44 -14.61
C ALA A 12 16.83 -18.49 -13.28
N SER A 13 17.04 -17.34 -12.62
CA SER A 13 17.70 -17.26 -11.31
C SER A 13 16.82 -17.88 -10.23
N ALA A 14 17.38 -18.75 -9.38
CA ALA A 14 16.66 -19.32 -8.25
C ALA A 14 16.18 -18.23 -7.27
N GLN A 15 16.91 -17.11 -7.18
CA GLN A 15 16.60 -15.98 -6.33
C GLN A 15 15.28 -15.29 -6.70
N ARG A 16 14.77 -15.42 -7.94
CA ARG A 16 13.49 -14.79 -8.38
C ARG A 16 12.32 -15.12 -7.45
N THR A 17 12.33 -16.32 -6.86
CA THR A 17 11.31 -16.82 -5.93
C THR A 17 11.21 -15.99 -4.65
N GLN A 18 12.19 -15.15 -4.34
CA GLN A 18 12.16 -14.25 -3.19
C GLN A 18 11.39 -12.95 -3.47
N ILE A 19 11.30 -12.52 -4.74
CA ILE A 19 10.72 -11.24 -5.12
C ILE A 19 9.37 -11.38 -5.83
N GLU A 20 9.14 -12.48 -6.55
CA GLU A 20 7.87 -12.71 -7.25
C GLU A 20 6.66 -12.82 -6.30
N PRO A 21 6.72 -13.57 -5.18
CA PRO A 21 5.56 -13.69 -4.28
C PRO A 21 5.16 -12.36 -3.66
N LEU A 22 6.13 -11.50 -3.35
CA LEU A 22 5.88 -10.14 -2.86
C LEU A 22 5.16 -9.31 -3.93
N TRP A 23 5.58 -9.40 -5.19
CA TRP A 23 5.00 -8.63 -6.29
C TRP A 23 3.54 -9.00 -6.45
N TYR A 24 3.27 -10.29 -6.65
CA TYR A 24 1.90 -10.78 -6.82
C TYR A 24 1.06 -10.56 -5.57
N GLY A 25 1.64 -10.72 -4.37
CA GLY A 25 0.95 -10.46 -3.11
C GLY A 25 0.49 -9.01 -2.98
N TYR A 26 1.38 -8.04 -3.23
CA TYR A 26 1.03 -6.62 -3.15
C TYR A 26 -0.01 -6.21 -4.19
N TYR A 27 0.13 -6.63 -5.45
CA TYR A 27 -0.86 -6.29 -6.48
C TYR A 27 -2.21 -7.00 -6.27
N SER A 28 -2.21 -8.22 -5.71
CA SER A 28 -3.44 -8.91 -5.33
C SER A 28 -4.19 -8.12 -4.26
N ALA A 29 -3.51 -7.77 -3.16
CA ALA A 29 -4.10 -6.96 -2.09
C ALA A 29 -4.53 -5.56 -2.59
N LEU A 30 -3.73 -4.93 -3.45
CA LEU A 30 -4.05 -3.64 -4.06
C LEU A 30 -5.32 -3.72 -4.92
N SER A 31 -5.46 -4.77 -5.74
CA SER A 31 -6.65 -4.99 -6.56
C SER A 31 -7.89 -5.15 -5.69
N SER A 32 -7.83 -5.99 -4.66
CA SER A 32 -8.96 -6.19 -3.74
C SER A 32 -9.35 -4.90 -3.01
N ALA A 33 -8.37 -4.10 -2.57
CA ALA A 33 -8.64 -2.78 -1.97
C ALA A 33 -9.34 -1.83 -2.95
N ASN A 34 -8.90 -1.79 -4.21
CA ASN A 34 -9.51 -0.97 -5.25
C ASN A 34 -10.95 -1.37 -5.53
N ASP A 35 -11.26 -2.66 -5.55
CA ASP A 35 -12.62 -3.15 -5.74
C ASP A 35 -13.54 -2.75 -4.58
N VAL A 36 -13.06 -2.85 -3.34
CA VAL A 36 -13.79 -2.38 -2.15
C VAL A 36 -14.00 -0.88 -2.22
N LEU A 37 -12.99 -0.08 -2.57
CA LEU A 37 -13.11 1.37 -2.70
C LEU A 37 -14.09 1.78 -3.80
N LYS A 38 -14.09 1.10 -4.96
CA LYS A 38 -15.11 1.29 -6.00
C LYS A 38 -16.51 0.95 -5.48
N ALA A 39 -16.65 -0.16 -4.75
CA ALA A 39 -17.92 -0.57 -4.15
C ALA A 39 -18.45 0.47 -3.14
N VAL A 40 -17.55 1.06 -2.35
CA VAL A 40 -17.84 2.09 -1.34
C VAL A 40 -18.19 3.43 -1.99
N ARG A 41 -17.36 3.92 -2.91
CA ARG A 41 -17.39 5.31 -3.40
C ARG A 41 -18.26 5.52 -4.63
N VAL A 42 -18.38 4.50 -5.47
CA VAL A 42 -19.01 4.62 -6.79
C VAL A 42 -20.29 3.82 -6.85
N ASN A 43 -20.24 2.55 -6.48
CA ASN A 43 -21.35 1.62 -6.70
C ASN A 43 -22.40 1.66 -5.59
N ASN A 44 -22.18 2.42 -4.51
CA ASN A 44 -23.09 2.57 -3.36
C ASN A 44 -23.58 1.21 -2.81
N VAL A 45 -22.70 0.21 -2.76
CA VAL A 45 -23.06 -1.17 -2.38
C VAL A 45 -23.43 -1.27 -0.90
N PHE A 46 -22.87 -0.40 -0.06
CA PHE A 46 -23.09 -0.42 1.38
C PHE A 46 -24.24 0.51 1.80
N LYS A 47 -25.17 0.00 2.61
CA LYS A 47 -26.25 0.80 3.22
C LYS A 47 -25.77 1.37 4.56
N GLY A 48 -25.43 2.65 4.60
CA GLY A 48 -25.01 3.37 5.83
C GLY A 48 -23.51 3.68 5.90
N PRO A 49 -23.03 4.35 6.97
CA PRO A 49 -21.66 4.83 7.05
C PRO A 49 -20.66 3.66 7.10
N ASN A 50 -20.05 3.37 5.96
CA ASN A 50 -19.03 2.34 5.74
C ASN A 50 -17.61 2.89 5.92
N ARG A 51 -17.45 3.93 6.74
CA ARG A 51 -16.19 4.66 6.91
C ARG A 51 -15.07 3.80 7.45
N MET A 52 -15.38 2.81 8.29
CA MET A 52 -14.42 1.79 8.71
C MET A 52 -13.87 1.02 7.49
N VAL A 53 -14.76 0.50 6.64
CA VAL A 53 -14.38 -0.29 5.46
C VAL A 53 -13.59 0.56 4.48
N GLU A 54 -14.04 1.79 4.22
CA GLU A 54 -13.34 2.74 3.36
C GLU A 54 -11.92 3.02 3.87
N THR A 55 -11.79 3.37 5.16
CA THR A 55 -10.49 3.68 5.77
C THR A 55 -9.55 2.49 5.68
N MET A 56 -10.03 1.29 5.97
CA MET A 56 -9.22 0.07 5.88
C MET A 56 -8.82 -0.25 4.44
N ALA A 57 -9.69 -0.03 3.46
CA ALA A 57 -9.37 -0.25 2.06
C ALA A 57 -8.33 0.76 1.54
N VAL A 58 -8.44 2.05 1.93
CA VAL A 58 -7.39 3.05 1.64
C VAL A 58 -6.07 2.64 2.30
N LEU A 59 -6.11 2.18 3.55
CA LEU A 59 -4.91 1.71 4.26
C LEU A 59 -4.23 0.54 3.53
N VAL A 60 -4.99 -0.47 3.08
CA VAL A 60 -4.43 -1.59 2.31
C VAL A 60 -3.85 -1.11 0.97
N GLN A 61 -4.54 -0.21 0.25
CA GLN A 61 -4.04 0.39 -0.98
C GLN A 61 -2.67 1.06 -0.73
N ALA A 62 -2.55 1.81 0.37
CA ALA A 62 -1.33 2.50 0.76
C ALA A 62 -0.20 1.54 1.15
N LEU A 63 -0.49 0.52 1.95
CA LEU A 63 0.47 -0.50 2.39
C LEU A 63 1.03 -1.32 1.21
N SER A 64 0.18 -1.68 0.24
CA SER A 64 0.62 -2.38 -0.97
C SER A 64 1.55 -1.51 -1.81
N LEU A 65 1.21 -0.25 -2.05
CA LEU A 65 2.07 0.69 -2.80
C LEU A 65 3.40 0.96 -2.07
N SER A 66 3.36 1.08 -0.74
CA SER A 66 4.56 1.18 0.11
C SER A 66 5.45 -0.06 -0.02
N GLY A 67 4.85 -1.25 0.06
CA GLY A 67 5.56 -2.52 -0.13
C GLY A 67 6.25 -2.58 -1.50
N ILE A 68 5.58 -2.14 -2.56
CA ILE A 68 6.15 -2.09 -3.91
C ILE A 68 7.30 -1.06 -3.95
N ALA A 69 7.12 0.15 -3.41
CA ALA A 69 8.14 1.19 -3.41
C ALA A 69 9.44 0.80 -2.70
N LEU A 70 9.33 0.03 -1.61
CA LEU A 70 10.46 -0.42 -0.81
C LEU A 70 11.23 -1.59 -1.46
N ASN A 71 10.54 -2.48 -2.17
CA ASN A 71 11.14 -3.72 -2.66
C ASN A 71 11.54 -3.68 -4.15
N TYR A 72 10.99 -2.75 -4.95
CA TYR A 72 11.23 -2.69 -6.40
C TYR A 72 11.67 -1.29 -6.82
N ASP A 73 12.44 -1.22 -7.91
CA ASP A 73 12.88 0.07 -8.48
C ASP A 73 11.76 0.79 -9.23
N GLN A 74 10.78 0.03 -9.75
CA GLN A 74 9.64 0.53 -10.50
C GLN A 74 8.41 -0.36 -10.31
N GLY A 75 7.23 0.20 -10.59
CA GLY A 75 5.96 -0.52 -10.53
C GLY A 75 4.79 0.31 -11.09
N PHE A 76 3.60 -0.26 -11.04
CA PHE A 76 2.36 0.39 -11.45
C PHE A 76 1.68 1.04 -10.26
N ILE A 77 1.09 2.21 -10.50
CA ILE A 77 0.18 2.83 -9.56
C ILE A 77 -1.23 2.50 -10.05
N VAL A 78 -1.93 1.66 -9.29
CA VAL A 78 -3.32 1.27 -9.57
C VAL A 78 -4.19 1.65 -8.38
N THR A 79 -5.19 2.48 -8.63
CA THR A 79 -6.17 2.97 -7.66
C THR A 79 -7.59 2.62 -8.10
N ASP A 80 -8.56 2.87 -7.23
CA ASP A 80 -9.99 2.82 -7.51
C ASP A 80 -10.45 3.75 -8.64
N SER A 81 -9.65 4.76 -8.98
CA SER A 81 -9.88 5.71 -10.06
C SER A 81 -9.07 5.44 -11.34
N THR A 82 -8.23 4.40 -11.36
CA THR A 82 -7.40 4.11 -12.54
C THR A 82 -8.27 3.67 -13.73
N PRO A 83 -8.09 4.30 -14.92
CA PRO A 83 -8.82 3.90 -16.12
C PRO A 83 -8.55 2.46 -16.50
N VAL A 84 -9.55 1.81 -17.06
CA VAL A 84 -9.45 0.44 -17.58
C VAL A 84 -9.74 0.41 -19.07
N ASP A 85 -9.17 -0.56 -19.77
CA ASP A 85 -9.47 -0.83 -21.17
C ASP A 85 -10.85 -1.52 -21.33
N ALA A 86 -11.21 -1.84 -22.58
CA ALA A 86 -12.48 -2.51 -22.90
C ALA A 86 -12.64 -3.90 -22.25
N ASN A 87 -11.54 -4.51 -21.79
CA ASN A 87 -11.53 -5.81 -21.13
C ASN A 87 -11.46 -5.68 -19.59
N GLY A 88 -11.48 -4.46 -19.05
CA GLY A 88 -11.37 -4.19 -17.62
C GLY A 88 -9.93 -4.22 -17.09
N SER A 89 -8.90 -4.26 -17.96
CA SER A 89 -7.51 -4.21 -17.53
C SER A 89 -7.08 -2.77 -17.22
N PRO A 90 -6.39 -2.50 -16.10
CA PRO A 90 -5.87 -1.17 -15.80
C PRO A 90 -4.93 -0.65 -16.88
N ILE A 91 -5.15 0.59 -17.34
CA ILE A 91 -4.27 1.28 -18.28
C ILE A 91 -3.18 1.97 -17.49
N VAL A 92 -1.99 1.36 -17.46
CA VAL A 92 -0.89 1.79 -16.59
C VAL A 92 0.48 1.76 -17.28
N THR A 93 1.42 2.52 -16.73
CA THR A 93 2.82 2.55 -17.15
C THR A 93 3.72 2.42 -15.93
N PHE A 94 4.94 1.91 -16.11
CA PHE A 94 5.91 1.84 -15.01
C PHE A 94 6.23 3.24 -14.48
N LYS A 95 6.24 3.35 -13.17
CA LYS A 95 6.63 4.54 -12.40
C LYS A 95 7.80 4.19 -11.51
N ALA A 96 8.69 5.17 -11.30
CA ALA A 96 9.82 5.02 -10.40
C ALA A 96 9.36 4.77 -8.96
N ALA A 97 10.19 4.06 -8.18
CA ALA A 97 9.94 3.76 -6.77
C ALA A 97 9.64 5.01 -5.93
N SER A 98 10.24 6.17 -6.24
CA SER A 98 9.96 7.43 -5.56
C SER A 98 8.52 7.89 -5.77
N VAL A 99 7.99 7.77 -6.99
CA VAL A 99 6.60 8.14 -7.29
C VAL A 99 5.62 7.19 -6.60
N LEU A 100 5.96 5.90 -6.53
CA LEU A 100 5.18 4.91 -5.76
C LEU A 100 5.19 5.23 -4.26
N ARG A 101 6.36 5.57 -3.69
CA ARG A 101 6.50 6.01 -2.29
C ARG A 101 5.63 7.22 -2.02
N ASP A 102 5.74 8.26 -2.85
CA ASP A 102 5.00 9.51 -2.65
C ASP A 102 3.49 9.28 -2.73
N THR A 103 3.06 8.39 -3.63
CA THR A 103 1.65 7.98 -3.72
C THR A 103 1.22 7.18 -2.49
N ALA A 104 2.07 6.27 -1.99
CA ALA A 104 1.78 5.51 -0.79
C ALA A 104 1.64 6.43 0.44
N LEU A 105 2.50 7.44 0.57
CA LEU A 105 2.43 8.45 1.65
C LEU A 105 1.13 9.25 1.55
N ALA A 106 0.77 9.75 0.37
CA ALA A 106 -0.50 10.45 0.17
C ALA A 106 -1.72 9.59 0.53
N LYS A 107 -1.65 8.27 0.28
CA LYS A 107 -2.72 7.33 0.68
C LYS A 107 -2.72 7.01 2.17
N LEU A 108 -1.56 6.99 2.83
CA LEU A 108 -1.49 6.90 4.29
C LEU A 108 -2.08 8.15 4.93
N ASP A 109 -1.80 9.34 4.39
CA ASP A 109 -2.41 10.60 4.84
C ASP A 109 -3.93 10.59 4.65
N GLU A 110 -4.41 10.08 3.51
CA GLU A 110 -5.85 9.88 3.26
C GLU A 110 -6.48 8.94 4.30
N ALA A 111 -5.83 7.82 4.63
CA ALA A 111 -6.30 6.90 5.66
C ALA A 111 -6.30 7.54 7.06
N ILE A 112 -5.29 8.34 7.39
CA ILE A 112 -5.23 9.10 8.65
C ILE A 112 -6.37 10.11 8.72
N ALA A 113 -6.62 10.86 7.64
CA ALA A 113 -7.70 11.83 7.58
C ALA A 113 -9.07 11.15 7.73
N LEU A 114 -9.31 10.03 7.05
CA LEU A 114 -10.55 9.25 7.18
C LEU A 114 -10.73 8.70 8.60
N ALA A 115 -9.67 8.16 9.20
CA ALA A 115 -9.70 7.61 10.55
C ALA A 115 -9.96 8.68 11.62
N THR A 116 -9.38 9.87 11.47
CA THR A 116 -9.51 10.97 12.44
C THR A 116 -10.84 11.71 12.32
N ALA A 117 -11.41 11.80 11.11
CA ALA A 117 -12.70 12.45 10.87
C ALA A 117 -13.92 11.62 11.26
N ASN A 118 -13.76 10.33 11.59
CA ASN A 118 -14.85 9.40 11.85
C ASN A 118 -14.61 8.61 13.14
N THR A 119 -15.65 7.96 13.66
CA THR A 119 -15.55 7.08 14.83
C THR A 119 -15.98 5.67 14.45
N PHE A 120 -15.11 4.69 14.68
CA PHE A 120 -15.39 3.28 14.44
C PHE A 120 -14.42 2.37 15.20
N THR A 121 -14.78 1.10 15.28
CA THR A 121 -13.90 0.02 15.75
C THR A 121 -13.75 -1.00 14.64
N VAL A 122 -12.52 -1.40 14.36
CA VAL A 122 -12.19 -2.50 13.46
C VAL A 122 -12.17 -3.79 14.27
N PRO A 123 -13.02 -4.79 13.96
CA PRO A 123 -13.03 -6.06 14.65
C PRO A 123 -11.69 -6.79 14.54
N GLY A 124 -11.30 -7.51 15.58
CA GLY A 124 -9.99 -8.18 15.64
C GLY A 124 -9.74 -9.22 14.55
N ASP A 125 -10.80 -9.82 14.00
CA ASP A 125 -10.71 -10.80 12.91
C ASP A 125 -10.07 -10.22 11.63
N PHE A 126 -10.04 -8.89 11.47
CA PHE A 126 -9.31 -8.23 10.39
C PHE A 126 -7.79 -8.43 10.47
N PHE A 127 -7.24 -8.67 11.66
CA PHE A 127 -5.80 -8.69 11.91
C PHE A 127 -5.24 -10.10 12.14
N GLY A 128 -6.08 -11.14 12.01
CA GLY A 128 -5.67 -12.52 12.23
C GLY A 128 -5.50 -12.85 13.72
N SER A 129 -4.68 -13.86 14.03
CA SER A 129 -4.52 -14.39 15.40
C SER A 129 -3.18 -13.94 16.02
N PRO A 130 -3.14 -13.49 17.29
CA PRO A 130 -4.29 -13.31 18.18
C PRO A 130 -5.15 -12.09 17.77
N ALA A 131 -6.48 -12.27 17.75
CA ALA A 131 -7.42 -11.25 17.30
C ALA A 131 -7.48 -10.09 18.29
N VAL A 132 -7.18 -8.87 17.81
CA VAL A 132 -7.21 -7.64 18.60
C VAL A 132 -7.99 -6.59 17.83
N SER A 133 -9.06 -6.07 18.45
CA SER A 133 -9.84 -4.99 17.86
C SER A 133 -9.14 -3.65 18.04
N TYR A 134 -9.20 -2.79 17.03
CA TYR A 134 -8.56 -1.48 17.04
C TYR A 134 -9.57 -0.36 16.80
N THR A 135 -9.41 0.75 17.51
CA THR A 135 -10.22 1.96 17.28
C THR A 135 -9.74 2.72 16.05
N ASN A 136 -10.56 3.61 15.51
CA ASN A 136 -10.15 4.56 14.47
C ASN A 136 -8.88 5.35 14.86
N THR A 137 -8.74 5.74 16.14
CA THR A 137 -7.51 6.38 16.64
C THR A 137 -6.29 5.47 16.51
N SER A 138 -6.43 4.19 16.84
CA SER A 138 -5.37 3.20 16.67
C SER A 138 -5.03 2.98 15.19
N ILE A 139 -6.04 2.98 14.29
CA ILE A 139 -5.81 2.90 12.85
C ILE A 139 -5.03 4.11 12.33
N ALA A 140 -5.35 5.32 12.79
CA ALA A 140 -4.58 6.52 12.45
C ALA A 140 -3.12 6.41 12.93
N GLN A 141 -2.88 5.88 14.13
CA GLN A 141 -1.53 5.65 14.64
C GLN A 141 -0.75 4.60 13.84
N ILE A 142 -1.41 3.52 13.43
CA ILE A 142 -0.82 2.50 12.55
C ILE A 142 -0.44 3.13 11.21
N ALA A 143 -1.33 3.89 10.58
CA ALA A 143 -1.04 4.57 9.31
C ALA A 143 0.14 5.55 9.43
N ASN A 144 0.20 6.34 10.51
CA ASN A 144 1.34 7.21 10.80
C ASN A 144 2.65 6.43 10.95
N THR A 145 2.62 5.33 11.70
CA THR A 145 3.81 4.46 11.88
C THR A 145 4.28 3.88 10.55
N MET A 146 3.34 3.51 9.68
CA MET A 146 3.64 2.97 8.37
C MET A 146 4.20 4.04 7.42
N ALA A 147 3.76 5.30 7.54
CA ALA A 147 4.32 6.42 6.78
C ALA A 147 5.78 6.68 7.19
N ALA A 148 6.04 6.74 8.50
CA ALA A 148 7.38 6.87 9.05
C ALA A 148 8.28 5.69 8.61
N ARG A 149 7.78 4.46 8.67
CA ARG A 149 8.51 3.28 8.19
C ARG A 149 8.84 3.36 6.70
N THR A 150 7.89 3.82 5.87
CA THR A 150 8.10 4.01 4.44
C THR A 150 9.20 5.03 4.18
N LEU A 151 9.20 6.17 4.88
CA LEU A 151 10.25 7.19 4.76
C LEU A 151 11.60 6.68 5.22
N ALA A 152 11.67 6.03 6.39
CA ALA A 152 12.91 5.56 6.97
C ALA A 152 13.58 4.44 6.15
N TYR A 153 12.79 3.55 5.53
CA TYR A 153 13.33 2.38 4.82
C TYR A 153 13.57 2.61 3.33
N PHE A 154 13.04 3.70 2.76
CA PHE A 154 13.16 3.97 1.33
C PHE A 154 14.58 4.33 0.83
N PRO A 155 15.41 5.10 1.55
CA PRO A 155 16.71 5.51 1.05
C PRO A 155 17.62 4.33 0.69
N ARG A 156 18.12 4.33 -0.55
CA ARG A 156 19.07 3.32 -1.06
C ARG A 156 20.52 3.80 -1.03
N ASN A 157 20.75 5.09 -0.75
CA ASN A 157 22.07 5.72 -0.63
C ASN A 157 22.06 6.91 0.34
N SER A 158 23.24 7.42 0.69
CA SER A 158 23.43 8.52 1.63
C SER A 158 22.74 9.83 1.20
N THR A 159 22.75 10.14 -0.10
CA THR A 159 22.07 11.33 -0.64
C THR A 159 20.56 11.25 -0.42
N GLN A 160 19.95 10.11 -0.71
CA GLN A 160 18.52 9.90 -0.46
C GLN A 160 18.20 9.93 1.03
N ASN A 161 19.08 9.41 1.89
CA ASN A 161 18.88 9.40 3.33
C ASN A 161 18.91 10.81 3.94
N ALA A 162 19.83 11.66 3.44
CA ALA A 162 19.92 13.06 3.87
C ALA A 162 18.71 13.90 3.41
N ALA A 163 17.94 13.43 2.43
CA ALA A 163 16.74 14.09 1.92
C ALA A 163 15.44 13.62 2.59
N VAL A 164 15.51 12.70 3.56
CA VAL A 164 14.34 12.29 4.35
C VAL A 164 13.99 13.40 5.33
N ASP A 165 12.71 13.78 5.34
CA ASP A 165 12.13 14.67 6.35
C ASP A 165 11.73 13.82 7.56
N TRP A 166 12.41 14.03 8.70
CA TRP A 166 12.34 13.18 9.90
C TRP A 166 11.36 13.75 10.94
#